data_AF-A0A166M6P5-F1
#
_entry.id   AF-A0A166M6P5-F1
#
_cell.length_a   1.000
_cell.length_b   1.000
_cell.length_c   1.000
_cell.angle_alpha   90.00
_cell.angle_beta   90.00
_cell.angle_gamma   90.00
#
_symmetry.space_group_name_H-M   'P 1'
#
loop_
_entity.id
_entity.type
_entity.pdbx_description
1 polymer ?
#
loop_
_entity_poly.entity_id
_entity_poly.type
_entity_poly.pdbx_seq_one_letter_code
_entity_poly.pdbx_strand_id
1 'polypeptide(L)'
;LLVTIGVTMLVLTATVTALCIYFDLPWYLRMVCQWTQTRRRARNLPLEELQRTLQFHAFISYSGHDSAWVKSELLPNLEKEDIRICLHERSFVPGKSIVENIINCIEKSYKSIFVLSPNFVQSEWC
;
A
#
# COMPACT_ATOMS: atom_id res chain seq x y z
N LEU A 1 49.89 -25.25 -39.41
CA LEU A 1 49.79 -23.78 -39.59
C LEU A 1 48.35 -23.31 -39.68
N LEU A 2 47.55 -23.72 -40.67
CA LEU A 2 46.13 -23.32 -40.74
C LEU A 2 45.30 -23.80 -39.54
N VAL A 3 45.49 -25.06 -39.11
CA VAL A 3 44.80 -25.63 -37.95
C VAL A 3 45.18 -24.90 -36.65
N THR A 4 46.46 -24.58 -36.46
CA THR A 4 46.97 -23.87 -35.28
C THR A 4 46.50 -22.42 -35.24
N ILE A 5 46.36 -21.76 -36.39
CA ILE A 5 45.77 -20.42 -36.52
C ILE A 5 44.27 -20.47 -36.22
N GLY A 6 43.55 -21.50 -36.69
CA GLY A 6 42.13 -21.68 -36.40
C GLY A 6 41.83 -21.86 -34.91
N VAL A 7 42.61 -22.71 -34.22
CA VAL A 7 42.44 -22.97 -32.78
C VAL A 7 42.74 -21.72 -31.96
N THR A 8 43.78 -20.96 -32.30
CA THR A 8 44.13 -19.73 -31.55
C THR A 8 43.08 -18.63 -31.71
N MET A 9 42.49 -18.48 -32.90
CA MET A 9 41.37 -17.55 -33.12
C MET A 9 40.11 -17.95 -32.35
N LEU A 10 39.80 -19.25 -32.28
CA LEU A 10 38.66 -19.75 -31.50
C LEU A 10 38.84 -19.46 -30.00
N VAL A 11 40.05 -19.68 -29.48
CA VAL A 11 40.35 -19.41 -28.07
C VAL A 11 40.26 -17.91 -27.77
N LEU A 12 40.82 -17.06 -28.64
CA LEU A 12 40.75 -15.61 -28.49
C LEU A 12 39.29 -15.11 -28.49
N THR A 13 38.48 -15.54 -29.45
CA THR A 13 37.07 -15.15 -29.52
C THR A 13 36.26 -15.62 -28.31
N ALA A 14 36.52 -16.85 -27.81
CA ALA A 14 35.91 -17.34 -26.59
C ALA A 14 36.33 -16.52 -25.35
N THR A 15 37.59 -16.13 -25.24
CA THR A 15 38.08 -15.30 -24.12
C THR A 15 37.49 -13.89 -24.15
N VAL A 16 37.39 -13.27 -25.33
CA VAL A 16 36.82 -11.93 -25.48
C VAL A 16 35.33 -11.93 -25.12
N THR A 17 34.57 -12.91 -25.60
CA THR A 17 33.14 -13.02 -25.26
C THR A 17 32.92 -13.28 -23.77
N ALA A 18 33.73 -14.13 -23.15
CA ALA A 18 33.69 -14.35 -21.70
C ALA A 18 34.00 -13.07 -20.90
N LEU A 19 34.98 -12.28 -21.34
CA LEU A 19 35.31 -10.99 -20.71
C LEU A 19 34.16 -9.99 -20.86
N CYS A 20 33.57 -9.86 -22.06
CA CYS A 20 32.41 -8.98 -22.27
C CYS A 20 31.25 -9.34 -21.34
N ILE A 21 30.89 -10.63 -21.25
CA ILE A 21 29.84 -11.11 -20.35
C ILE A 21 30.17 -10.81 -18.88
N TYR A 22 31.44 -11.03 -18.47
CA TYR A 22 31.90 -10.73 -17.12
C TYR A 22 31.83 -9.23 -16.77
N PHE A 23 32.13 -8.34 -17.73
CA PHE A 23 32.06 -6.89 -17.51
C PHE A 23 30.63 -6.33 -17.58
N ASP A 24 29.72 -6.95 -18.34
CA ASP A 24 28.31 -6.53 -18.42
C ASP A 24 27.46 -7.01 -17.24
N LEU A 25 27.77 -8.19 -16.66
CA LEU A 25 27.11 -8.76 -15.49
C LEU A 25 27.00 -7.79 -14.29
N PRO A 26 28.05 -7.06 -13.88
CA PRO A 26 28.00 -6.05 -12.82
C PRO A 26 26.96 -4.95 -13.06
N TRP A 27 26.74 -4.56 -14.32
CA TRP A 27 25.76 -3.52 -14.65
C TRP A 27 24.33 -4.05 -14.45
N TYR A 28 24.06 -5.26 -14.93
CA TYR A 28 22.76 -5.93 -14.76
C TYR A 28 22.45 -6.21 -13.29
N LEU A 29 23.44 -6.68 -12.52
CA LEU A 29 23.30 -6.90 -11.08
C LEU A 29 22.99 -5.59 -10.33
N ARG A 30 23.64 -4.47 -10.67
CA ARG A 30 23.31 -3.16 -10.08
C ARG A 30 21.88 -2.73 -10.39
N MET A 31 21.43 -2.89 -11.63
CA MET A 31 20.06 -2.55 -12.04
C MET A 31 19.02 -3.37 -11.26
N VAL A 32 19.20 -4.68 -11.16
CA VAL A 32 18.31 -5.55 -10.39
C VAL A 32 18.35 -5.21 -8.90
N CYS A 33 19.53 -4.89 -8.35
CA CYS A 33 19.67 -4.50 -6.95
C CYS A 33 18.97 -3.17 -6.66
N GLN A 34 19.09 -2.16 -7.52
CA GLN A 34 18.36 -0.89 -7.37
C GLN A 34 16.85 -1.09 -7.47
N TRP A 35 16.37 -1.87 -8.45
CA TRP A 35 14.95 -2.15 -8.62
C TRP A 35 14.36 -2.88 -7.41
N THR A 36 15.08 -3.87 -6.88
CA THR A 36 14.69 -4.59 -5.67
C THR A 36 14.77 -3.71 -4.42
N GLN A 37 15.74 -2.79 -4.32
CA GLN A 37 15.82 -1.82 -3.23
C GLN A 37 14.66 -0.82 -3.26
N THR A 38 14.30 -0.26 -4.42
CA THR A 38 13.12 0.63 -4.54
C THR A 38 11.84 -0.11 -4.18
N ARG A 39 11.69 -1.37 -4.62
CA ARG A 39 10.53 -2.19 -4.30
C ARG A 39 10.49 -2.58 -2.82
N ARG A 40 11.65 -2.84 -2.20
CA ARG A 40 11.77 -3.03 -0.75
C ARG A 40 11.45 -1.74 0.00
N ARG A 41 11.89 -0.58 -0.46
CA ARG A 41 11.63 0.70 0.19
C ARG A 41 10.16 1.08 0.14
N ALA A 42 9.48 0.82 -0.98
CA ALA A 42 8.03 0.98 -1.09
C ALA A 42 7.25 0.00 -0.19
N ARG A 43 7.73 -1.25 -0.08
CA ARG A 43 7.12 -2.25 0.83
C ARG A 43 7.42 -1.99 2.30
N ASN A 44 8.57 -1.40 2.60
CA ASN A 44 9.07 -1.12 3.93
C ASN A 44 8.86 0.36 4.31
N LEU A 45 7.96 1.09 3.64
CA LEU A 45 7.56 2.41 4.08
C LEU A 45 7.12 2.26 5.54
N PRO A 46 7.80 2.88 6.52
CA PRO A 46 7.56 2.60 7.92
C PRO A 46 6.11 2.90 8.22
N LEU A 47 5.42 1.93 8.82
CA LEU A 47 4.04 2.10 9.23
C LEU A 47 3.87 3.35 10.11
N GLU A 48 4.90 3.70 10.86
CA GLU A 48 5.05 4.92 11.65
C GLU A 48 4.96 6.23 10.86
N GLU A 49 5.51 6.28 9.64
CA GLU A 49 5.46 7.49 8.81
C GLU A 49 4.07 7.67 8.20
N LEU A 50 3.40 6.57 7.87
CA LEU A 50 1.98 6.57 7.55
C LEU A 50 1.15 6.99 8.78
N GLN A 51 1.42 6.44 9.96
CA GLN A 51 0.74 6.75 11.22
C GLN A 51 0.87 8.23 11.63
N ARG A 52 1.98 8.89 11.31
CA ARG A 52 2.16 10.34 11.53
C ARG A 52 1.21 11.20 10.70
N THR A 53 0.77 10.69 9.56
CA THR A 53 -0.16 11.39 8.66
C THR A 53 -1.62 11.07 8.98
N LEU A 54 -1.87 9.92 9.61
CA LEU A 54 -3.21 9.42 9.91
C LEU A 54 -3.71 9.96 11.26
N GLN A 55 -4.87 10.61 11.23
CA GLN A 55 -5.51 11.20 12.41
C GLN A 55 -6.36 10.20 13.17
N PHE A 56 -6.84 9.14 12.50
CA PHE A 56 -7.73 8.14 13.04
C PHE A 56 -7.18 6.73 12.83
N HIS A 57 -7.49 5.82 13.75
CA HIS A 57 -7.11 4.41 13.63
C HIS A 57 -8.09 3.66 12.71
N ALA A 58 -9.38 3.97 12.80
CA ALA A 58 -10.40 3.34 11.97
C ALA A 58 -11.47 4.34 11.52
N PHE A 59 -11.93 4.18 10.28
CA PHE A 59 -13.17 4.75 9.78
C PHE A 59 -14.27 3.68 9.87
N ILE A 60 -15.48 4.03 10.31
CA ILE A 60 -16.62 3.10 10.37
C ILE A 60 -17.73 3.59 9.43
N SER A 61 -18.11 2.73 8.49
CA SER A 61 -19.24 2.94 7.57
C SER A 61 -20.38 1.98 7.95
N TYR A 62 -21.56 2.52 8.23
CA TYR A 62 -22.74 1.76 8.66
C TYR A 62 -24.01 2.45 8.17
N SER A 63 -25.12 1.72 8.02
CA SER A 63 -26.41 2.33 7.70
C SER A 63 -27.00 3.03 8.92
N GLY A 64 -27.63 4.19 8.75
CA GLY A 64 -28.33 4.89 9.85
C GLY A 64 -29.30 4.00 10.65
N HIS A 65 -29.89 2.98 10.04
CA HIS A 65 -30.76 2.00 10.73
C HIS A 65 -30.01 1.15 11.76
N ASP A 66 -28.72 0.89 11.54
CA ASP A 66 -27.86 0.13 12.43
C ASP A 66 -27.14 1.04 13.44
N SER A 67 -27.44 2.35 13.44
CA SER A 67 -26.80 3.34 14.32
C SER A 67 -26.95 2.98 15.80
N ALA A 68 -28.06 2.38 16.20
CA ALA A 68 -28.30 2.01 17.59
C ALA A 68 -27.23 1.02 18.08
N TRP A 69 -27.04 -0.07 17.33
CA TRP A 69 -26.05 -1.09 17.65
C TRP A 69 -24.61 -0.56 17.55
N VAL A 70 -24.31 0.26 16.52
CA VAL A 70 -22.97 0.85 16.37
C VAL A 70 -22.62 1.76 17.55
N LYS A 71 -23.56 2.57 18.03
CA LYS A 71 -23.34 3.50 19.15
C LYS A 71 -23.38 2.82 20.52
N SER A 72 -24.14 1.75 20.70
CA SER A 72 -24.25 1.05 21.98
C SER A 72 -23.21 -0.04 22.19
N GLU A 73 -22.79 -0.73 21.12
CA GLU A 73 -21.89 -1.88 21.21
C GLU A 73 -20.54 -1.60 20.55
N LEU A 74 -20.52 -1.26 19.26
CA LEU A 74 -19.27 -1.22 18.50
C LEU A 74 -18.34 -0.08 18.96
N LEU A 75 -18.85 1.14 19.03
CA LEU A 75 -18.11 2.33 19.43
C LEU A 75 -17.54 2.23 20.85
N PRO A 76 -18.32 1.92 21.90
CA PRO A 76 -17.78 1.86 23.26
C PRO A 76 -16.76 0.73 23.44
N ASN A 77 -16.85 -0.37 22.69
CA ASN A 77 -15.83 -1.42 22.77
C ASN A 77 -14.51 -1.01 22.09
N LEU A 78 -14.56 -0.22 21.02
CA LEU A 78 -13.35 0.29 20.36
C LEU A 78 -12.75 1.49 21.11
N GLU A 79 -13.57 2.43 21.58
CA GLU A 79 -13.11 3.63 22.31
C GLU A 79 -12.50 3.27 23.68
N LYS A 80 -12.89 2.14 24.29
CA LYS A 80 -12.24 1.60 25.51
C LYS A 80 -10.76 1.29 25.33
N GLU A 81 -10.33 0.97 24.11
CA GLU A 81 -8.93 0.68 23.78
C GLU A 81 -8.16 1.92 23.32
N ASP A 82 -8.67 3.14 23.58
CA ASP A 82 -8.11 4.43 23.13
C ASP A 82 -8.00 4.56 21.59
N ILE A 83 -8.85 3.81 20.88
CA ILE A 83 -8.89 3.81 19.41
C ILE A 83 -9.69 5.04 18.95
N ARG A 84 -8.99 6.03 18.39
CA ARG A 84 -9.60 7.16 17.66
C ARG A 84 -10.33 6.70 16.39
N ILE A 85 -11.63 6.98 16.30
CA ILE A 85 -12.50 6.56 15.19
C ILE A 85 -13.01 7.75 14.39
N CYS A 86 -12.95 7.68 13.05
CA CYS A 86 -13.61 8.63 12.14
C CYS A 86 -15.02 8.14 11.84
N LEU A 87 -16.02 8.93 12.20
CA LEU A 87 -17.42 8.72 11.83
C LEU A 87 -17.83 9.82 10.87
N HIS A 88 -18.49 9.45 9.76
CA HIS A 88 -18.92 10.44 8.76
C HIS A 88 -19.95 11.44 9.33
N GLU A 89 -20.80 11.01 10.28
CA GLU A 89 -21.80 11.87 10.94
C GLU A 89 -21.13 12.94 11.85
N ARG A 90 -20.09 12.56 12.60
CA ARG A 90 -19.45 13.45 13.60
C ARG A 90 -18.34 14.31 13.01
N SER A 91 -17.69 13.83 11.96
CA SER A 91 -16.50 14.47 11.35
C SER A 91 -16.86 15.24 10.07
N PHE A 92 -18.15 15.54 9.88
CA PHE A 92 -18.65 16.25 8.71
C PHE A 92 -18.16 17.70 8.72
N VAL A 93 -17.41 18.09 7.69
CA VAL A 93 -17.01 19.48 7.49
C VAL A 93 -18.09 20.17 6.65
N PRO A 94 -18.79 21.18 7.20
CA PRO A 94 -19.77 21.95 6.43
C PRO A 94 -19.12 22.62 5.21
N GLY A 95 -19.78 22.56 4.06
CA GLY A 95 -19.28 23.14 2.80
C GLY A 95 -18.54 22.15 1.88
N LYS A 96 -18.38 20.89 2.28
CA LYS A 96 -17.93 19.79 1.41
C LYS A 96 -19.07 18.83 1.10
N SER A 97 -18.99 18.13 -0.03
CA SER A 97 -19.95 17.07 -0.36
C SER A 97 -19.86 15.90 0.64
N ILE A 98 -20.94 15.13 0.79
CA ILE A 98 -20.96 13.94 1.66
C ILE A 98 -19.89 12.95 1.23
N VAL A 99 -19.72 12.76 -0.09
CA VAL A 99 -18.71 11.87 -0.68
C VAL A 99 -17.29 12.34 -0.34
N GLU A 100 -17.00 13.64 -0.47
CA GLU A 100 -15.69 14.19 -0.08
C GLU A 100 -15.39 13.99 1.40
N ASN A 101 -16.39 14.13 2.27
CA ASN A 101 -16.20 13.92 3.71
C ASN A 101 -15.90 12.45 4.02
N ILE A 102 -16.57 11.51 3.33
CA ILE A 102 -16.29 10.07 3.44
C ILE A 102 -14.86 9.77 2.94
N ILE A 103 -14.49 10.25 1.76
CA ILE A 103 -13.13 10.05 1.20
C ILE A 103 -12.08 10.61 2.16
N ASN A 104 -12.29 11.82 2.69
CA ASN A 104 -11.38 12.44 3.64
C ASN A 104 -11.28 11.65 4.96
N CYS A 105 -12.36 11.02 5.45
CA CYS A 105 -12.27 10.10 6.59
C CYS A 105 -11.46 8.85 6.24
N ILE A 106 -11.65 8.27 5.05
CA ILE A 106 -10.91 7.09 4.59
C ILE A 106 -9.41 7.40 4.48
N GLU A 107 -9.05 8.53 3.85
CA GLU A 107 -7.65 8.96 3.69
C GLU A 107 -6.95 9.25 5.02
N LYS A 108 -7.69 9.72 6.02
CA LYS A 108 -7.17 10.04 7.35
C LYS A 108 -7.18 8.86 8.33
N SER A 109 -7.72 7.71 7.92
CA SER A 109 -7.87 6.52 8.77
C SER A 109 -6.96 5.39 8.35
N TYR A 110 -6.35 4.71 9.31
CA TYR A 110 -5.48 3.57 9.03
C TYR A 110 -6.24 2.34 8.50
N LYS A 111 -7.45 2.12 8.99
CA LYS A 111 -8.36 1.05 8.57
C LYS A 111 -9.74 1.62 8.25
N SER A 112 -10.48 0.92 7.41
CA SER A 112 -11.89 1.18 7.16
C SER A 112 -12.69 -0.08 7.50
N ILE A 113 -13.69 0.07 8.36
CA ILE A 113 -14.57 -1.00 8.85
C ILE A 113 -15.96 -0.74 8.28
N PHE A 114 -16.52 -1.76 7.63
CA PHE A 114 -17.86 -1.70 7.05
C PHE A 114 -18.80 -2.62 7.85
N VAL A 115 -19.88 -2.05 8.39
CA VAL A 115 -20.93 -2.79 9.09
C VAL A 115 -21.94 -3.24 8.05
N LEU A 116 -21.78 -4.48 7.58
CA LEU A 116 -22.61 -5.04 6.52
C LEU A 116 -23.93 -5.55 7.10
N SER A 117 -25.04 -4.99 6.61
CA SER A 117 -26.41 -5.38 6.92
C SER A 117 -27.29 -5.31 5.67
N PRO A 118 -28.50 -5.89 5.67
CA PRO A 118 -29.45 -5.69 4.57
C PRO A 118 -29.74 -4.20 4.31
N ASN A 119 -29.80 -3.40 5.38
CA ASN A 119 -30.02 -1.95 5.29
C ASN A 119 -28.81 -1.22 4.66
N PHE A 120 -27.60 -1.70 4.95
CA PHE A 120 -26.37 -1.20 4.34
C PHE A 120 -26.33 -1.46 2.83
N VAL A 121 -26.76 -2.64 2.38
CA VAL A 121 -26.74 -2.99 0.94
C VAL A 121 -27.85 -2.29 0.15
N GLN A 122 -28.99 -2.03 0.79
CA GLN A 122 -30.14 -1.38 0.14
C GLN A 122 -30.04 0.15 0.09
N SER A 123 -29.16 0.75 0.89
CA SER A 123 -28.96 2.20 0.88
C SER A 123 -27.92 2.57 -0.19
N GLU A 124 -28.22 3.59 -1.00
CA GLU A 124 -27.25 4.10 -2.00
C GLU A 124 -25.99 4.67 -1.33
N TRP A 125 -26.14 5.10 -0.08
CA TRP A 125 -25.12 5.70 0.77
C TRP A 125 -25.43 5.35 2.23
N CYS A 126 -24.38 5.13 3.04
CA CYS A 126 -24.50 5.09 4.50
C CYS A 126 -25.24 6.32 5.04
#